data_AF-A0A1Y1MRW5-F1
#
_entry.id   AF-A0A1Y1MRW5-F1
#
_cell.length_a   1.000
_cell.length_b   1.000
_cell.length_c   1.000
_cell.angle_alpha   90.00
_cell.angle_beta   90.00
_cell.angle_gamma   90.00
#
_symmetry.space_group_name_H-M   'P 1'
#
loop_
_entity.id
_entity.type
_entity.pdbx_description
1 polymer ?
#
loop_
_entity_poly.entity_id
_entity_poly.type
_entity_poly.pdbx_seq_one_letter_code
_entity_poly.pdbx_strand_id
1 'polypeptide(L)'
;LCSTSGCIHAASSVLSNIDASVDPCDDFYQFACGNFIKQAILPDDKDEASSFQFTNDLIKQQLRVVLEENVTAEEPHPFTILKKVYQACMNTTAIELDGLTTIKSILRKLGGWPVLEGQTWDQERFDWKQSVYKFRNFGF
;
A
#
# COMPACT_ATOMS: atom_id res chain seq x y z
N LEU A 1 -34.12 10.86 21.33
CA LEU A 1 -32.78 11.46 21.14
C LEU A 1 -31.75 10.57 21.81
N CYS A 2 -30.65 10.23 21.11
CA CYS A 2 -29.55 9.45 21.67
C CYS A 2 -28.49 10.40 22.25
N SER A 3 -27.94 10.08 23.43
CA SER A 3 -26.94 10.91 24.13
C SER A 3 -25.71 10.13 24.61
N THR A 4 -25.53 8.90 24.13
CA THR A 4 -24.31 8.15 24.41
C THR A 4 -23.10 8.82 23.74
N SER A 5 -21.90 8.62 24.29
CA SER A 5 -20.66 9.16 23.70
C SER A 5 -20.53 8.79 22.21
N GLY A 6 -20.82 7.54 21.84
CA GLY A 6 -20.81 7.11 20.44
C GLY A 6 -21.75 7.91 19.54
N CYS A 7 -22.99 8.17 20.00
CA CYS A 7 -23.94 9.00 19.24
C CYS A 7 -23.47 10.44 19.08
N ILE A 8 -22.86 11.03 20.12
CA ILE A 8 -22.34 12.40 20.08
C ILE A 8 -21.17 12.50 19.08
N HIS A 9 -20.22 11.55 19.12
CA HIS A 9 -19.09 11.53 18.19
C HIS A 9 -19.53 11.33 16.74
N ALA A 10 -20.45 10.38 16.50
CA ALA A 10 -20.97 10.13 15.17
C ALA A 10 -21.71 11.36 14.60
N ALA A 11 -22.59 11.98 15.39
CA ALA A 11 -23.31 13.18 14.97
C ALA A 11 -22.35 14.35 14.67
N SER A 12 -21.35 14.56 15.52
CA SER A 12 -20.32 15.59 15.30
C SER A 12 -19.57 15.36 13.99
N SER A 13 -19.12 14.13 13.73
CA SER A 13 -18.39 13.78 12.50
C SER A 13 -19.25 13.90 11.24
N VAL A 14 -20.55 13.63 11.30
CA VAL A 14 -21.46 13.84 10.17
C VAL A 14 -21.63 15.33 9.90
N LEU A 15 -21.91 16.11 10.95
CA LEU A 15 -22.13 17.56 10.84
C LEU A 15 -20.90 18.32 10.35
N SER A 16 -19.68 17.86 10.67
CA SER A 16 -18.46 18.51 10.18
C SER A 16 -18.26 18.36 8.66
N ASN A 17 -18.82 17.31 8.06
CA ASN A 17 -18.66 17.01 6.63
C ASN A 17 -19.77 17.65 5.77
N ILE A 18 -20.96 17.86 6.34
CA ILE A 18 -22.12 18.42 5.63
C ILE A 18 -21.90 19.89 5.28
N ASP A 19 -22.16 20.24 4.03
CA ASP A 19 -22.32 21.62 3.54
C ASP A 19 -23.81 21.97 3.43
N ALA A 20 -24.36 22.56 4.49
CA ALA A 20 -25.78 22.91 4.58
C ALA A 20 -26.20 24.08 3.66
N SER A 21 -25.27 24.67 2.89
CA SER A 21 -25.59 25.69 1.89
C SER A 21 -26.12 25.12 0.57
N VAL A 22 -26.01 23.80 0.38
CA VAL A 22 -26.46 23.09 -0.83
C VAL A 22 -27.75 22.33 -0.54
N ASP A 23 -28.72 22.41 -1.45
CA ASP A 23 -29.94 21.60 -1.33
C ASP A 23 -29.60 20.12 -1.61
N PRO A 24 -29.87 19.18 -0.67
CA PRO A 24 -29.62 17.76 -0.89
C PRO A 24 -30.39 17.16 -2.07
N CYS A 25 -31.48 17.79 -2.53
CA CYS A 25 -32.26 17.34 -3.69
C CYS A 25 -31.60 17.72 -5.03
N ASP A 26 -30.74 18.74 -5.02
CA ASP A 26 -30.00 19.20 -6.19
C ASP A 26 -28.66 18.47 -6.32
N ASP A 27 -27.87 18.43 -5.25
CA ASP A 27 -26.58 17.72 -5.19
C ASP A 27 -26.33 17.15 -3.79
N PHE A 28 -26.76 15.89 -3.59
CA PHE A 28 -26.57 15.21 -2.32
C PHE A 28 -25.09 14.95 -1.97
N TYR A 29 -24.21 14.80 -2.97
CA TYR A 29 -22.80 14.56 -2.72
C TYR A 29 -22.14 15.81 -2.15
N GLN A 30 -22.39 16.97 -2.77
CA GLN A 30 -21.89 18.23 -2.25
C GLN A 30 -22.54 18.61 -0.92
N PHE A 31 -23.84 18.35 -0.72
CA PHE A 31 -24.47 18.52 0.59
C PHE A 31 -23.81 17.66 1.67
N ALA A 32 -23.59 16.36 1.42
CA ALA A 32 -23.10 15.44 2.44
C ALA A 32 -21.59 15.55 2.71
N CYS A 33 -20.80 15.91 1.70
CA CYS A 33 -19.33 15.87 1.74
C CYS A 33 -18.66 17.22 1.44
N GLY A 34 -19.41 18.27 1.12
CA GLY A 34 -18.86 19.53 0.63
C GLY A 34 -17.86 20.18 1.59
N ASN A 35 -18.09 20.10 2.90
CA ASN A 35 -17.14 20.62 3.88
C ASN A 35 -15.93 19.70 4.08
N PHE A 36 -16.10 18.39 3.94
CA PHE A 36 -14.97 17.46 3.90
C PHE A 36 -14.03 17.81 2.74
N ILE A 37 -14.56 17.99 1.53
CA ILE A 37 -13.77 18.30 0.33
C ILE A 37 -12.99 19.61 0.49
N LYS A 38 -13.61 20.63 1.09
CA LYS A 38 -12.94 21.93 1.37
C LYS A 38 -11.78 21.82 2.36
N GLN A 39 -11.82 20.85 3.26
CA GLN A 39 -10.83 20.68 4.35
C GLN A 39 -9.82 19.57 4.06
N ALA A 40 -10.14 18.64 3.18
CA ALA A 40 -9.30 17.51 2.83
C ALA A 40 -8.01 18.02 2.18
N ILE A 41 -6.89 17.71 2.83
CA ILE A 41 -5.55 17.92 2.29
C ILE A 41 -5.14 16.60 1.67
N LEU A 42 -4.77 16.60 0.40
CA LEU A 42 -4.15 15.46 -0.26
C LEU A 42 -2.65 15.42 0.12
N PRO A 43 -2.19 14.43 0.90
CA PRO A 43 -0.78 14.30 1.24
C PRO A 43 0.08 13.99 0.00
N ASP A 44 1.34 14.40 -0.01
CA ASP A 44 2.26 14.21 -1.14
C ASP A 44 2.51 12.74 -1.49
N ASP A 45 2.30 11.82 -0.54
CA ASP A 45 2.47 10.38 -0.68
C ASP A 45 1.18 9.66 -1.12
N LYS A 46 0.13 10.38 -1.49
CA LYS A 46 -1.18 9.82 -1.82
C LYS A 46 -1.79 10.42 -3.08
N ASP A 47 -2.54 9.57 -3.78
CA ASP A 47 -3.24 9.94 -5.01
C ASP A 47 -4.71 10.35 -4.74
N GLU A 48 -5.24 10.04 -3.55
CA GLU A 48 -6.59 10.43 -3.14
C GLU A 48 -6.70 10.81 -1.65
N ALA A 49 -7.67 11.65 -1.34
CA ALA A 49 -8.11 11.96 0.02
C ALA A 49 -9.57 11.51 0.18
N SER A 50 -9.77 10.45 0.97
CA SER A 50 -11.08 9.86 1.20
C SER A 50 -11.31 9.60 2.69
N SER A 51 -12.57 9.46 3.10
CA SER A 51 -12.91 9.10 4.48
C SER A 51 -12.31 7.75 4.89
N PHE A 52 -12.15 6.82 3.95
CA PHE A 52 -11.52 5.52 4.17
C PHE A 52 -10.02 5.63 4.43
N GLN A 53 -9.36 6.65 3.88
CA GLN A 53 -7.93 6.83 4.05
C GLN A 53 -7.54 7.00 5.52
N PHE A 54 -8.32 7.75 6.31
CA PHE A 54 -8.06 7.94 7.74
C PHE A 54 -8.09 6.61 8.50
N THR A 55 -9.06 5.76 8.20
CA THR A 55 -9.16 4.43 8.82
C THR A 55 -7.99 3.55 8.39
N ASN A 56 -7.63 3.56 7.11
CA ASN A 56 -6.49 2.80 6.60
C ASN A 56 -5.17 3.24 7.24
N ASP A 57 -4.97 4.54 7.42
CA ASP A 57 -3.78 5.09 8.08
C ASP A 57 -3.71 4.65 9.54
N LEU A 58 -4.83 4.74 10.28
CA LEU A 58 -4.90 4.28 11.67
C LEU A 58 -4.58 2.79 11.78
N ILE A 59 -5.14 1.96 10.91
CA ILE A 59 -4.86 0.51 10.87
C ILE A 59 -3.38 0.28 10.57
N LYS A 60 -2.80 0.95 9.58
CA LYS A 60 -1.37 0.84 9.25
C LYS A 60 -0.48 1.24 10.43
N GLN A 61 -0.83 2.30 11.15
CA GLN A 61 -0.11 2.71 12.36
C GLN A 61 -0.17 1.66 13.46
N GLN A 62 -1.34 1.08 13.72
CA GLN A 62 -1.49 0.01 14.71
C GLN A 62 -0.73 -1.26 14.30
N LEU A 63 -0.83 -1.67 13.03
CA LEU A 63 -0.09 -2.81 12.49
C LEU A 63 1.42 -2.60 12.61
N ARG A 64 1.91 -1.40 12.29
CA ARG A 64 3.32 -1.05 12.41
C ARG A 64 3.84 -1.31 13.84
N VAL A 65 3.12 -0.86 14.86
CA VAL A 65 3.51 -1.08 16.26
C VAL A 65 3.69 -2.57 16.55
N VAL A 66 2.74 -3.41 16.14
CA VAL A 66 2.79 -4.86 16.38
C VAL A 66 3.90 -5.54 15.57
N LEU A 67 4.15 -5.10 14.33
CA LEU A 67 5.13 -5.70 13.44
C LEU A 67 6.58 -5.30 13.76
N GLU A 68 6.79 -4.15 14.41
CA GLU A 68 8.10 -3.66 14.84
C GLU A 68 8.60 -4.32 16.13
N GLU A 69 7.74 -5.02 16.86
CA GLU A 69 8.15 -5.78 18.03
C GLU A 69 9.15 -6.89 17.66
N ASN A 70 10.05 -7.20 18.60
CA ASN A 70 10.94 -8.34 18.46
C ASN A 70 10.14 -9.64 18.42
N VAL A 71 10.59 -10.60 17.61
CA VAL A 71 10.04 -11.96 17.60
C VAL A 71 10.38 -12.63 18.92
N THR A 72 9.38 -13.20 19.60
CA THR A 72 9.57 -13.98 20.83
C THR A 72 9.56 -15.48 20.55
N ALA A 73 10.06 -16.29 21.49
CA ALA A 73 10.14 -17.75 21.32
C ALA A 73 8.77 -18.44 21.38
N GLU A 74 7.80 -17.80 22.02
CA GLU A 74 6.44 -18.29 22.21
C GLU A 74 5.50 -17.94 21.06
N GLU A 75 5.98 -17.15 20.08
CA GLU A 75 5.16 -16.63 19.00
C GLU A 75 4.82 -17.72 17.97
N PRO A 76 3.54 -17.85 17.53
CA PRO A 76 3.19 -18.79 16.48
C PRO A 76 3.97 -18.54 15.18
N HIS A 77 4.34 -19.63 14.50
CA HIS A 77 5.18 -19.58 13.31
C HIS A 77 4.74 -18.58 12.22
N PRO A 78 3.43 -18.43 11.88
CA PRO A 78 3.00 -17.46 10.88
C PRO A 78 3.34 -16.00 11.26
N PHE A 79 3.23 -15.64 12.53
CA PHE A 79 3.54 -14.28 12.99
C PHE A 79 5.05 -14.04 12.99
N THR A 80 5.85 -15.05 13.35
CA THR A 80 7.31 -14.99 13.21
C THR A 80 7.73 -14.72 11.76
N ILE A 81 7.12 -15.41 10.79
CA ILE A 81 7.38 -15.15 9.36
C ILE A 81 6.98 -13.71 9.02
N LEU A 82 5.78 -13.29 9.40
CA LEU A 82 5.26 -11.97 9.09
C LEU A 82 6.16 -10.85 9.59
N LYS A 83 6.60 -10.93 10.86
CA LYS A 83 7.54 -9.97 11.46
C LYS A 83 8.90 -9.98 10.75
N LYS A 84 9.45 -11.16 10.42
CA LYS A 84 10.72 -11.27 9.68
C LYS A 84 10.63 -10.66 8.27
N VAL A 85 9.52 -10.87 7.57
CA VAL A 85 9.28 -10.26 6.25
C VAL A 85 9.20 -8.74 6.38
N TYR A 86 8.48 -8.23 7.39
CA TYR A 86 8.42 -6.80 7.68
C TYR A 86 9.81 -6.22 7.97
N GLN A 87 10.58 -6.84 8.86
CA GLN A 87 11.93 -6.40 9.21
C GLN A 87 12.89 -6.41 8.00
N ALA A 88 12.80 -7.41 7.13
CA ALA A 88 13.57 -7.47 5.89
C ALA A 88 13.19 -6.33 4.93
N CYS A 89 11.89 -6.01 4.82
CA CYS A 89 11.39 -4.89 4.00
C CYS A 89 11.86 -3.53 4.55
N MET A 90 11.89 -3.36 5.87
CA MET A 90 12.25 -2.09 6.51
C MET A 90 13.77 -1.84 6.59
N ASN A 91 14.60 -2.85 6.36
CA ASN A 91 16.06 -2.73 6.43
C ASN A 91 16.63 -2.12 5.13
N THR A 92 16.44 -0.81 4.95
CA THR A 92 16.93 -0.08 3.79
C THR A 92 18.44 -0.16 3.63
N THR A 93 19.21 -0.21 4.72
CA THR A 93 20.67 -0.40 4.67
C THR A 93 21.06 -1.68 3.93
N ALA A 94 20.40 -2.81 4.25
CA ALA A 94 20.68 -4.07 3.56
C ALA A 94 20.24 -4.03 2.09
N ILE A 95 19.12 -3.37 1.80
CA ILE A 95 18.60 -3.18 0.43
C ILE A 95 19.59 -2.37 -0.41
N GLU A 96 20.08 -1.24 0.11
CA GLU A 96 21.05 -0.38 -0.59
C GLU A 96 22.40 -1.07 -0.79
N LEU A 97 22.82 -1.93 0.15
CA LEU A 97 24.04 -2.75 0.01
C LEU A 97 23.91 -3.84 -1.07
N ASP A 98 22.73 -4.43 -1.29
CA ASP A 98 22.49 -5.35 -2.40
C ASP A 98 22.56 -4.62 -3.76
N GLY A 99 22.07 -3.38 -3.78
CA GLY A 99 22.03 -2.52 -4.97
C GLY A 99 21.21 -3.16 -6.08
N LEU A 100 21.86 -3.49 -7.20
CA LEU A 100 21.21 -4.13 -8.35
C LEU A 100 21.49 -5.64 -8.44
N THR A 101 22.11 -6.23 -7.44
CA THR A 101 22.62 -7.61 -7.50
C THR A 101 21.47 -8.61 -7.63
N THR A 102 20.50 -8.54 -6.72
CA THR A 102 19.35 -9.45 -6.71
C THR A 102 18.48 -9.28 -7.96
N ILE A 103 18.16 -8.04 -8.35
CA ILE A 103 17.30 -7.80 -9.52
C ILE A 103 17.97 -8.23 -10.83
N LYS A 104 19.29 -8.01 -11.02
CA LYS A 104 20.02 -8.52 -12.20
C LYS A 104 20.02 -10.05 -12.26
N SER A 105 20.12 -10.71 -11.11
CA SER A 105 20.02 -12.18 -11.03
C SER A 105 18.62 -12.66 -11.44
N ILE A 106 17.56 -11.99 -10.97
CA ILE A 106 16.18 -12.29 -11.36
C ILE A 106 15.97 -12.10 -12.86
N LEU A 107 16.41 -10.96 -13.42
CA LEU A 107 16.28 -10.68 -14.85
C LEU A 107 16.94 -11.77 -15.71
N ARG A 108 18.16 -12.20 -15.36
CA ARG A 108 18.84 -13.31 -16.06
C ARG A 108 18.05 -14.61 -16.01
N LYS A 109 17.46 -14.96 -14.86
CA LYS A 109 16.59 -16.15 -14.72
C LYS A 109 15.34 -16.07 -15.60
N LEU A 110 14.82 -14.85 -15.82
CA LEU A 110 13.65 -14.58 -16.66
C LEU A 110 13.97 -14.51 -18.16
N GLY A 111 15.24 -14.69 -18.56
CA GLY A 111 15.67 -14.68 -19.96
C GLY A 111 16.49 -13.44 -20.34
N GLY A 112 16.90 -12.64 -19.38
CA GLY A 112 17.73 -11.46 -19.57
C GLY A 112 16.94 -10.24 -20.04
N TRP A 113 17.62 -9.09 -20.10
CA TRP A 113 17.05 -7.86 -20.64
C TRP A 113 17.95 -7.30 -21.75
N PRO A 114 17.54 -7.33 -23.03
CA PRO A 114 18.37 -6.91 -24.15
C PRO A 114 19.00 -5.52 -24.00
N VAL A 115 18.28 -4.57 -23.41
CA VAL A 115 18.77 -3.20 -23.18
C VAL A 115 19.97 -3.16 -22.22
N LEU A 116 20.02 -4.06 -21.24
CA LEU A 116 21.10 -4.11 -20.25
C LEU A 116 22.27 -5.00 -20.68
N GLU A 117 22.00 -6.04 -21.46
CA GLU A 117 22.96 -7.08 -21.83
C GLU A 117 23.56 -6.85 -23.24
N GLY A 118 22.89 -6.07 -24.08
CA GLY A 118 23.36 -5.70 -25.42
C GLY A 118 23.70 -6.92 -26.26
N GLN A 119 24.94 -6.96 -26.76
CA GLN A 119 25.42 -8.04 -27.62
C GLN A 119 25.60 -9.40 -26.90
N THR A 120 25.57 -9.41 -25.56
CA THR A 120 25.65 -10.66 -24.80
C THR A 120 24.31 -11.37 -24.66
N TRP A 121 23.21 -10.71 -25.04
CA TRP A 121 21.88 -11.28 -25.02
C TRP A 121 21.60 -12.08 -26.30
N ASP A 122 21.24 -13.35 -26.14
CA ASP A 122 21.01 -14.29 -27.24
C ASP A 122 19.55 -14.22 -27.72
N GLN A 123 19.33 -13.51 -28.83
CA GLN A 123 18.02 -13.37 -29.46
C GLN A 123 17.48 -14.69 -30.01
N GLU A 124 18.34 -15.60 -30.47
CA GLU A 124 17.90 -16.86 -31.08
C GLU A 124 17.30 -17.81 -30.05
N ARG A 125 17.73 -17.71 -28.80
CA ARG A 125 17.18 -18.48 -27.67
C ARG A 125 15.89 -17.90 -27.09
N PHE A 126 15.46 -16.73 -27.55
CA PHE A 126 14.27 -16.09 -27.01
C PHE A 126 12.98 -16.71 -27.59
N ASP A 127 12.12 -17.20 -26.71
CA ASP A 127 10.75 -17.62 -27.03
C ASP A 127 9.78 -16.90 -26.09
N TRP A 128 8.95 -16.02 -26.65
CA TRP A 128 8.01 -15.20 -25.88
C TRP A 128 7.01 -16.04 -25.06
N LYS A 129 6.60 -17.22 -25.55
CA LYS A 129 5.69 -18.10 -24.81
C LYS A 129 6.38 -18.64 -23.56
N GLN A 130 7.62 -19.09 -23.72
CA GLN A 130 8.43 -19.57 -22.60
C GLN A 130 8.72 -18.45 -21.60
N SER A 131 8.98 -17.23 -22.08
CA SER A 131 9.14 -16.06 -21.20
C SER A 131 7.88 -15.77 -20.41
N VAL A 132 6.68 -15.78 -21.03
CA VAL A 132 5.41 -15.59 -20.30
C VAL A 132 5.19 -16.68 -19.24
N TYR A 133 5.50 -17.95 -19.55
CA TYR A 133 5.43 -19.02 -18.55
C TYR A 133 6.41 -18.79 -17.39
N LYS A 134 7.64 -18.36 -17.68
CA LYS A 134 8.63 -18.02 -16.64
C LYS A 134 8.17 -16.86 -15.78
N PHE A 135 7.65 -15.78 -16.37
CA PHE A 135 7.10 -14.62 -15.65
C PHE A 135 5.96 -15.05 -14.72
N ARG A 136 4.98 -15.80 -15.23
CA ARG A 136 3.85 -16.31 -14.43
C ARG A 136 4.31 -17.19 -13.27
N ASN A 137 5.28 -18.07 -13.49
CA ASN A 137 5.83 -18.92 -12.42
C ASN A 137 6.60 -18.12 -11.38
N PHE A 138 7.16 -16.97 -11.75
CA PHE A 138 7.88 -16.08 -10.85
C PHE A 138 6.97 -15.09 -10.10
N GLY A 139 5.68 -15.03 -10.46
CA GLY A 139 4.67 -14.17 -9.81
C GLY A 139 4.37 -12.86 -10.52
N PHE A 140 4.77 -12.71 -11.79
CA PHE A 140 4.42 -11.58 -12.66
C PHE A 140 3.23 -11.90 -13.57
#